data_AF-A0A7X7I9N1-F1
#
_entry.id   AF-A0A7X7I9N1-F1
#
_cell.length_a   1.000
_cell.length_b   1.000
_cell.length_c   1.000
_cell.angle_alpha   90.00
_cell.angle_beta   90.00
_cell.angle_gamma   90.00
#
_symmetry.space_group_name_H-M   'P 1'
#
loop_
_entity.id
_entity.type
_entity.pdbx_description
1 polymer ?
#
loop_
_entity_poly.entity_id
_entity_poly.type
_entity_poly.pdbx_seq_one_letter_code
_entity_poly.pdbx_strand_id
1 'polypeptide(L)'
;QLLEKLGLIERQNDTYKLTSKSITTGNEVFSLAVHNFHKEVADLAKNAMESLPQDKRNVSGLTLGISEQTYNRLSEEIQQFRQKIIQIVEQDQNADRTYQLVFHLFPVTNTNIKPVEDL
;
A
#
# COMPACT_ATOMS: atom_id res chain seq x y z
N GLN A 1 4.76 -11.91 -10.89
CA GLN A 1 4.38 -11.13 -12.09
C GLN A 1 4.21 -9.64 -11.79
N LEU A 2 3.19 -9.17 -11.05
CA LEU A 2 3.02 -7.73 -10.78
C LEU A 2 4.21 -7.10 -10.05
N LEU A 3 4.49 -7.58 -8.83
CA LEU A 3 5.58 -7.05 -7.99
C LEU A 3 6.96 -7.19 -8.66
N GLU A 4 7.12 -8.19 -9.53
CA GLU A 4 8.34 -8.45 -10.30
C GLU A 4 8.49 -7.44 -11.45
N LYS A 5 7.41 -7.17 -12.20
CA LYS A 5 7.36 -6.13 -13.25
C LYS A 5 7.68 -4.74 -12.70
N LEU A 6 7.34 -4.50 -11.44
CA LEU A 6 7.62 -3.24 -10.74
C LEU A 6 9.00 -3.20 -10.08
N GLY A 7 9.81 -4.26 -10.20
CA GLY A 7 11.13 -4.35 -9.59
C GLY A 7 11.12 -4.43 -8.06
N LEU A 8 9.98 -4.79 -7.46
CA LEU A 8 9.82 -4.91 -6.01
C LEU A 8 10.26 -6.27 -5.48
N ILE A 9 10.09 -7.31 -6.28
CA ILE A 9 10.61 -8.65 -6.04
C ILE A 9 11.43 -9.12 -7.24
N GLU A 10 12.47 -9.89 -6.99
CA GLU A 10 13.26 -10.59 -7.98
C GLU A 10 13.02 -12.10 -7.87
N ARG A 11 13.08 -12.80 -9.00
CA ARG A 11 13.00 -14.25 -9.01
C ARG A 11 14.37 -14.86 -8.69
N GLN A 12 14.46 -15.64 -7.63
CA GLN A 12 15.61 -16.48 -7.30
C GLN A 12 15.20 -17.95 -7.40
N ASN A 13 15.63 -18.63 -8.47
CA ASN A 13 15.23 -20.00 -8.80
C ASN A 13 13.69 -20.15 -8.85
N ASP A 14 13.13 -21.04 -8.01
CA ASP A 14 11.69 -21.29 -7.86
C ASP A 14 11.03 -20.39 -6.79
N THR A 15 11.76 -19.43 -6.24
CA THR A 15 11.29 -18.54 -5.17
C THR A 15 11.39 -17.07 -5.58
N TYR A 16 10.70 -16.19 -4.86
CA TYR A 16 10.79 -14.75 -5.02
C TYR A 16 11.43 -14.13 -3.78
N LYS A 17 12.28 -13.14 -3.99
CA LYS A 17 12.93 -12.36 -2.93
C LYS A 17 12.64 -10.88 -3.15
N LEU A 18 12.40 -10.12 -2.09
CA LEU A 18 12.28 -8.66 -2.19
C LEU A 18 13.62 -8.05 -2.63
N THR A 19 13.55 -7.02 -3.49
CA THR A 19 14.74 -6.27 -3.93
C THR A 19 15.30 -5.34 -2.83
N SER A 20 14.52 -5.07 -1.78
CA SER A 20 14.92 -4.38 -0.54
C SER A 20 14.12 -4.94 0.65
N LYS A 21 14.65 -4.86 1.88
CA LYS A 21 13.94 -5.31 3.11
C LYS A 21 12.58 -4.63 3.30
N SER A 22 12.45 -3.39 2.82
CA SER A 22 11.18 -2.67 2.76
C SER A 22 11.17 -1.77 1.53
N ILE A 23 10.03 -1.68 0.85
CA ILE A 23 9.84 -0.79 -0.31
C ILE A 23 8.60 0.06 -0.07
N THR A 24 8.75 1.37 -0.24
CA THR A 24 7.66 2.35 -0.12
C THR A 24 7.58 3.18 -1.39
N THR A 25 6.37 3.51 -1.83
CA THR A 25 6.18 4.66 -2.69
C THR A 25 6.45 5.89 -1.83
N GLY A 26 7.44 6.71 -2.21
CA GLY A 26 7.82 7.92 -1.46
C GLY A 26 6.64 8.88 -1.30
N ASN A 27 6.82 9.92 -0.50
CA ASN A 27 5.70 10.76 -0.02
C ASN A 27 4.93 11.51 -1.12
N GLU A 28 5.57 11.87 -2.26
CA GLU A 28 4.92 12.70 -3.29
C GLU A 28 5.41 12.42 -4.74
N VAL A 29 5.75 11.18 -5.09
CA VAL A 29 6.13 10.90 -6.49
C VAL A 29 4.89 10.48 -7.29
N PHE A 30 4.16 11.46 -7.83
CA PHE A 30 3.15 11.26 -8.87
C PHE A 30 3.82 10.92 -10.20
N SER A 31 4.48 9.76 -10.28
CA SER A 31 4.82 9.16 -11.57
C SER A 31 3.65 8.28 -12.02
N LEU A 32 3.44 8.20 -13.33
CA LEU A 32 2.50 7.25 -13.94
C LEU A 32 2.71 5.82 -13.41
N ALA A 33 3.96 5.45 -13.13
CA ALA A 33 4.31 4.16 -12.55
C ALA A 33 3.78 3.97 -11.12
N VAL A 34 3.88 4.99 -10.25
CA VAL A 34 3.34 4.96 -8.88
C VAL A 34 1.80 4.93 -8.90
N HIS A 35 1.17 5.71 -9.78
CA HIS A 35 -0.29 5.68 -9.94
C HIS A 35 -0.77 4.29 -10.38
N ASN A 36 -0.15 3.71 -11.41
CA ASN A 36 -0.48 2.36 -11.88
C ASN A 36 -0.22 1.30 -10.81
N PHE A 37 0.86 1.42 -10.04
CA PHE A 37 1.14 0.54 -8.91
C PHE A 37 -0.01 0.56 -7.88
N HIS A 38 -0.47 1.74 -7.46
CA HIS A 38 -1.56 1.84 -6.49
C HIS A 38 -2.85 1.21 -7.01
N LYS A 39 -3.16 1.38 -8.30
CA LYS A 39 -4.30 0.72 -8.95
C LYS A 39 -4.17 -0.81 -8.94
N GLU A 40 -3.02 -1.33 -9.38
CA GLU A 40 -2.75 -2.78 -9.42
C GLU A 40 -2.73 -3.39 -8.00
N VAL A 41 -2.27 -2.64 -6.99
CA VAL A 41 -2.31 -3.04 -5.57
C VAL A 41 -3.75 -3.07 -5.04
N ALA A 42 -4.61 -2.14 -5.44
CA ALA A 42 -6.03 -2.18 -5.08
C ALA A 42 -6.72 -3.43 -5.62
N ASP A 43 -6.41 -3.82 -6.86
CA ASP A 43 -6.89 -5.08 -7.46
C ASP A 43 -6.35 -6.31 -6.71
N LEU A 44 -5.08 -6.28 -6.30
CA LEU A 44 -4.50 -7.35 -5.47
C LEU A 44 -5.22 -7.49 -4.11
N ALA A 45 -5.52 -6.36 -3.46
CA ALA A 45 -6.26 -6.36 -2.20
C ALA A 45 -7.68 -6.94 -2.37
N LYS A 46 -8.37 -6.59 -3.46
CA LYS A 46 -9.67 -7.18 -3.81
C LYS A 46 -9.56 -8.70 -3.95
N ASN A 47 -8.62 -9.19 -4.75
CA ASN A 47 -8.44 -10.62 -4.96
C ASN A 47 -8.07 -11.37 -3.67
N ALA A 48 -7.29 -10.76 -2.77
CA ALA A 48 -6.95 -11.33 -1.48
C ALA A 48 -8.18 -11.51 -0.57
N MET A 49 -9.15 -10.58 -0.64
CA MET A 49 -10.43 -10.68 0.07
C MET A 49 -11.35 -11.80 -0.47
N GLU A 50 -11.14 -12.26 -1.69
CA GLU A 50 -11.90 -13.36 -2.28
C GLU A 50 -11.19 -14.72 -2.08
N SER A 51 -9.86 -14.74 -2.11
CA SER A 51 -9.07 -15.99 -2.20
C SER A 51 -8.37 -16.43 -0.91
N LEU A 52 -7.99 -15.51 -0.02
CA LEU A 52 -7.28 -15.88 1.21
C LEU A 52 -8.25 -16.24 2.33
N PRO A 53 -7.98 -17.29 3.12
CA PRO A 53 -8.69 -17.54 4.37
C PRO A 53 -8.61 -16.34 5.33
N GLN A 54 -9.61 -16.19 6.21
CA GLN A 54 -9.68 -15.05 7.14
C GLN A 54 -8.48 -14.96 8.08
N ASP A 55 -7.90 -16.08 8.51
CA ASP A 55 -6.71 -16.12 9.37
C ASP A 55 -5.40 -15.79 8.65
N LYS A 56 -5.43 -15.65 7.32
CA LYS A 56 -4.28 -15.32 6.47
C LYS A 56 -4.31 -13.88 5.95
N ARG A 57 -5.30 -13.08 6.36
CA ARG A 57 -5.46 -11.69 5.93
C ARG A 57 -5.90 -10.81 7.09
N ASN A 58 -5.40 -9.57 7.11
CA ASN A 58 -5.91 -8.55 8.02
C ASN A 58 -6.66 -7.51 7.19
N VAL A 59 -8.00 -7.50 7.30
CA VAL A 59 -8.88 -6.60 6.56
C VAL A 59 -9.75 -5.85 7.55
N SER A 60 -9.57 -4.54 7.61
CA SER A 60 -10.30 -3.63 8.49
C SER A 60 -10.58 -2.31 7.78
N GLY A 61 -11.66 -1.63 8.12
CA GLY A 61 -12.02 -0.34 7.53
C GLY A 61 -12.83 0.54 8.48
N LEU A 62 -12.85 1.84 8.19
CA LEU A 62 -13.59 2.87 8.94
C LEU A 62 -14.31 3.79 7.94
N THR A 63 -15.54 4.18 8.24
CA THR A 63 -16.28 5.23 7.52
C THR A 63 -16.40 6.44 8.43
N LEU A 64 -15.82 7.57 8.03
CA LEU A 64 -15.59 8.72 8.91
C LEU A 64 -16.15 10.01 8.29
N GLY A 65 -16.87 10.81 9.09
CA GLY A 65 -17.18 12.20 8.77
C GLY A 65 -16.12 13.11 9.39
N ILE A 66 -15.19 13.62 8.58
CA ILE A 66 -14.03 14.40 9.06
C ILE A 66 -13.83 15.67 8.25
N SER A 67 -13.25 16.70 8.88
CA SER A 67 -12.81 17.91 8.20
C SER A 67 -11.52 17.68 7.41
N GLU A 68 -11.22 18.57 6.46
CA GLU A 68 -9.95 18.57 5.71
C GLU A 68 -8.72 18.64 6.65
N GLN A 69 -8.78 19.47 7.69
CA GLN A 69 -7.73 19.53 8.70
C GLN A 69 -7.50 18.17 9.38
N THR A 70 -8.59 17.46 9.68
CA THR A 70 -8.50 16.12 10.29
C THR A 70 -7.98 15.10 9.29
N TYR A 71 -8.37 15.20 8.02
CA TYR A 71 -7.83 14.36 6.93
C TYR A 71 -6.31 14.52 6.80
N ASN A 72 -5.80 15.76 6.80
CA ASN A 72 -4.36 16.03 6.72
C ASN A 72 -3.62 15.43 7.92
N ARG A 73 -4.15 15.64 9.14
CA ARG A 73 -3.59 15.05 10.35
C ARG A 73 -3.57 13.52 10.30
N LEU A 74 -4.65 12.87 9.84
CA LEU A 74 -4.68 11.42 9.69
C LEU A 74 -3.70 10.91 8.64
N SER A 75 -3.49 11.67 7.57
CA SER A 75 -2.50 11.34 6.53
C SER A 75 -1.06 11.35 7.09
N GLU A 76 -0.74 12.33 7.94
CA GLU A 76 0.54 12.39 8.68
C GLU A 76 0.69 11.21 9.66
N GLU A 77 -0.35 10.87 10.42
CA GLU A 77 -0.33 9.72 11.34
C GLU A 77 -0.11 8.40 10.58
N ILE A 78 -0.78 8.21 9.44
CA ILE A 78 -0.56 7.05 8.56
C ILE A 78 0.89 7.01 8.07
N GLN A 79 1.47 8.15 7.69
CA GLN A 79 2.88 8.22 7.30
C GLN A 79 3.81 7.82 8.45
N GLN A 80 3.60 8.37 9.65
CA GLN A 80 4.40 8.02 10.82
C GLN A 80 4.26 6.53 11.18
N PHE A 81 3.05 5.98 11.05
CA PHE A 81 2.82 4.56 11.28
C PHE A 81 3.55 3.68 10.27
N ARG A 82 3.60 4.06 8.98
CA ARG A 82 4.42 3.37 7.97
C ARG A 82 5.90 3.34 8.37
N GLN A 83 6.45 4.45 8.88
CA GLN A 83 7.83 4.48 9.36
C GLN A 83 8.06 3.53 10.55
N LYS A 84 7.13 3.50 11.50
CA LYS A 84 7.18 2.54 12.63
C LYS A 84 7.15 1.09 12.14
N ILE A 85 6.32 0.78 11.14
CA ILE A 85 6.26 -0.56 10.54
C ILE A 85 7.60 -0.95 9.89
N ILE A 86 8.22 -0.03 9.15
CA ILE A 86 9.54 -0.27 8.54
C ILE A 86 10.56 -0.65 9.62
N GLN A 87 10.62 0.11 10.72
CA GLN A 87 11.52 -0.19 11.84
C GLN A 87 11.28 -1.57 12.46
N ILE A 88 10.03 -2.02 12.54
CA ILE A 88 9.69 -3.37 13.01
C ILE A 88 10.18 -4.43 12.01
N VAL A 89 9.95 -4.22 10.72
CA VAL A 89 10.34 -5.17 9.66
C VAL A 89 11.86 -5.27 9.52
N GLU A 90 12.60 -4.18 9.70
CA GLU A 90 14.07 -4.20 9.67
C GLU A 90 14.70 -5.11 10.74
N GLN A 91 13.99 -5.27 11.86
CA GLN A 91 14.39 -6.13 12.97
C GLN A 91 14.04 -7.60 12.73
N ASP A 92 13.11 -7.91 11.82
CA ASP A 92 12.78 -9.28 11.44
C ASP A 92 13.89 -9.90 10.57
N GLN A 93 14.55 -10.93 11.11
CA GLN A 93 15.60 -11.68 10.41
C GLN A 93 15.10 -12.97 9.77
N ASN A 94 13.84 -13.35 10.00
CA ASN A 94 13.30 -14.66 9.63
C ASN A 94 12.03 -14.53 8.77
N ALA A 95 11.99 -13.50 7.91
CA ALA A 95 10.89 -13.31 6.97
C ALA A 95 10.71 -14.55 6.08
N ASP A 96 9.55 -15.20 6.17
CA ASP A 96 9.23 -16.43 5.44
C ASP A 96 8.32 -16.20 4.22
N ARG A 97 7.72 -15.01 4.13
CA ARG A 97 6.84 -14.61 3.03
C ARG A 97 6.74 -13.10 2.88
N THR A 98 6.31 -12.65 1.71
CA THR A 98 6.08 -11.24 1.42
C THR A 98 4.63 -10.86 1.73
N TYR A 99 4.44 -9.74 2.43
CA TYR A 99 3.13 -9.16 2.70
C TYR A 99 3.01 -7.80 2.01
N GLN A 100 1.85 -7.54 1.41
CA GLN A 100 1.49 -6.21 0.94
C GLN A 100 0.56 -5.56 1.96
N LEU A 101 1.00 -4.45 2.56
CA LEU A 101 0.17 -3.62 3.44
C LEU A 101 -0.25 -2.35 2.69
N VAL A 102 -1.52 -1.99 2.81
CA VAL A 102 -2.12 -0.89 2.05
C VAL A 102 -2.98 -0.04 2.96
N PHE A 103 -2.78 1.28 2.90
CA PHE A 103 -3.66 2.28 3.52
C PHE A 103 -4.23 3.17 2.43
N HIS A 104 -5.55 3.18 2.28
CA HIS A 104 -6.24 4.09 1.37
C HIS A 104 -7.20 4.95 2.18
N LEU A 105 -6.90 6.25 2.27
CA LEU A 105 -7.78 7.26 2.87
C LEU A 105 -8.16 8.23 1.75
N PHE A 106 -9.44 8.28 1.40
CA PHE A 106 -9.94 9.12 0.31
C PHE A 106 -11.39 9.54 0.60
N PRO A 107 -11.83 10.70 0.08
CA PRO A 107 -13.22 11.09 0.18
C PRO A 107 -14.11 10.14 -0.63
N VAL A 108 -15.22 9.69 -0.03
CA VAL A 108 -16.25 8.87 -0.69
C VAL A 108 -17.51 9.68 -1.05
N THR A 109 -17.53 10.95 -0.67
CA THR A 109 -18.58 11.93 -0.99
C THR A 109 -17.99 13.07 -1.80
N ASN A 110 -18.84 13.81 -2.51
CA ASN A 110 -18.41 14.89 -3.38
C ASN A 110 -17.55 15.91 -2.64
N THR A 111 -16.26 15.87 -2.92
CA THR A 111 -15.34 16.97 -2.69
C THR A 111 -15.35 17.79 -3.96
N ASN A 112 -15.40 19.11 -3.92
CA ASN A 112 -15.29 19.98 -5.11
C ASN A 112 -13.89 19.89 -5.80
N ILE A 113 -13.18 18.77 -5.62
CA ILE A 113 -11.90 18.40 -6.19
C ILE A 113 -12.17 17.82 -7.58
N LYS A 114 -11.62 18.47 -8.62
CA LYS A 114 -11.68 17.95 -9.99
C LYS A 114 -10.82 16.68 -10.09
N PRO A 115 -11.27 15.65 -10.83
CA PRO A 115 -10.43 14.50 -11.15
C PRO A 115 -9.11 14.96 -11.78
N VAL A 116 -8.02 14.29 -11.42
CA VAL A 116 -6.74 14.41 -12.13
C VAL A 116 -6.85 13.57 -13.41
N GLU A 117 -7.65 14.01 -14.36
CA GLU A 117 -7.57 13.55 -15.75
C GLU A 117 -6.76 14.61 -16.52
N ASP A 118 -5.73 14.15 -17.25
CA ASP A 118 -4.77 14.89 -18.10
C ASP A 118 -3.38 15.20 -17.50
N LEU A 119 -2.60 14.16 -17.19
CA LEU A 119 -1.12 14.17 -17.29
C LEU A 119 -0.60 12.92 -18.00
#